data_AF-A0A957SNP8-F1
#
_entry.id   AF-A0A957SNP8-F1
#
_cell.length_a   1.000
_cell.length_b   1.000
_cell.length_c   1.000
_cell.angle_alpha   90.00
_cell.angle_beta   90.00
_cell.angle_gamma   90.00
#
_symmetry.space_group_name_H-M   'P 1'
#
loop_
_entity.id
_entity.type
_entity.pdbx_description
1 polymer ?
#
loop_
_entity_poly.entity_id
_entity_poly.type
_entity_poly.pdbx_seq_one_letter_code
_entity_poly.pdbx_strand_id
1 'polypeptide(L)'
;MVYYGYDIGAILEKGIAKLYFGDVIQTPLANDKEPSGPGGMFHRFGFADDNTADLLLDLIQKEALPDFTLAYFPENDFRSHEVGPETAVDKLEALDEQLGKIFTAFGGLERMLSEVCVVVTGDHSQSDVVADEQAAAIRLDQLLAEFSIAAAGTPMDKEDELVVCPNLRTAQIYFHTPTAERHERIIRDLLQDQRIDQLIWSAEFLDAAHRGFHVATQERGRLHFWPGEGGPNSATDKVGNTWSWQGNLAAVDGHVEDGEITFGDYPNAFERIAGILMLSVSGHLWVTSKPGYEFCLEHTLVHAGGGSHGSLHVLDSVSPLWVAGAPAELALPAQPRSVDVAPLCLKVLGLEDEKRSINHE
;
A
#
# COMPACT_ATOMS: atom_id res chain seq x y z
N MET A 1 -8.87 4.24 14.04
CA MET A 1 -9.21 5.56 13.46
C MET A 1 -10.64 5.52 12.96
N VAL A 2 -11.48 6.52 13.26
CA VAL A 2 -12.89 6.60 12.83
C VAL A 2 -13.07 7.89 12.05
N TYR A 3 -13.55 7.80 10.81
CA TYR A 3 -14.31 8.84 10.11
C TYR A 3 -15.04 8.22 8.95
N TYR A 4 -16.28 8.47 8.53
CA TYR A 4 -16.98 9.72 8.32
C TYR A 4 -18.47 9.59 8.61
N GLY A 5 -19.18 10.65 8.28
CA GLY A 5 -20.28 10.47 7.38
C GLY A 5 -20.85 11.78 6.90
N TYR A 6 -21.73 11.67 5.93
CA TYR A 6 -22.19 12.76 5.11
C TYR A 6 -23.65 13.09 5.42
N ASP A 7 -24.11 14.16 4.80
CA ASP A 7 -25.52 14.42 4.49
C ASP A 7 -25.47 14.77 3.00
N ILE A 8 -26.25 14.06 2.17
CA ILE A 8 -26.16 14.01 0.70
C ILE A 8 -26.12 15.40 0.02
N GLY A 9 -26.55 16.47 0.69
CA GLY A 9 -26.55 17.83 0.15
C GLY A 9 -25.20 18.58 0.13
N ALA A 10 -24.13 18.11 0.79
CA ALA A 10 -22.94 18.95 1.07
C ALA A 10 -21.61 18.48 0.44
N ILE A 11 -21.62 17.43 -0.36
CA ILE A 11 -20.40 16.70 -0.77
C ILE A 11 -19.44 17.53 -1.65
N LEU A 12 -19.96 18.53 -2.38
CA LEU A 12 -19.15 19.34 -3.31
C LEU A 12 -18.61 20.65 -2.72
N GLU A 13 -19.06 21.11 -1.54
CA GLU A 13 -18.73 22.47 -1.06
C GLU A 13 -17.99 22.57 0.29
N LYS A 14 -18.04 21.57 1.19
CA LYS A 14 -17.66 21.80 2.61
C LYS A 14 -16.54 20.92 3.22
N GLY A 15 -16.06 19.87 2.56
CA GLY A 15 -14.96 19.05 3.07
C GLY A 15 -15.31 18.19 4.31
N ILE A 16 -14.28 17.75 5.05
CA ILE A 16 -14.37 16.78 6.17
C ILE A 16 -15.16 17.36 7.35
N ALA A 17 -16.22 16.66 7.80
CA ALA A 17 -17.11 17.16 8.86
C ALA A 17 -16.59 16.99 10.30
N LYS A 18 -15.82 15.93 10.60
CA LYS A 18 -15.16 15.66 11.90
C LYS A 18 -13.92 14.78 11.63
N LEU A 19 -13.00 14.62 12.58
CA LEU A 19 -11.79 13.80 12.41
C LEU A 19 -11.30 13.35 13.78
N TYR A 20 -11.07 12.04 13.93
CA TYR A 20 -10.46 11.44 15.13
C TYR A 20 -9.22 10.64 14.75
N PHE A 21 -8.06 11.21 15.03
CA PHE A 21 -6.73 10.63 14.81
C PHE A 21 -6.03 10.48 16.17
N GLY A 22 -6.51 9.52 16.96
CA GLY A 22 -5.98 9.26 18.30
C GLY A 22 -5.98 10.52 19.17
N ASP A 23 -4.84 10.80 19.80
CA ASP A 23 -4.62 12.01 20.62
C ASP A 23 -4.23 13.25 19.80
N VAL A 24 -4.01 13.11 18.49
CA VAL A 24 -3.35 14.13 17.66
C VAL A 24 -4.36 15.05 16.96
N ILE A 25 -5.50 14.54 16.53
CA ILE A 25 -6.62 15.36 16.02
C ILE A 25 -7.92 14.82 16.57
N GLN A 26 -8.69 15.66 17.26
CA GLN A 26 -10.03 15.35 17.72
C GLN A 26 -10.95 16.49 17.32
N THR A 27 -12.04 16.18 16.63
CA THR A 27 -13.14 17.14 16.45
C THR A 27 -14.19 16.89 17.53
N PRO A 28 -14.79 17.90 18.16
CA PRO A 28 -15.84 17.64 19.15
C PRO A 28 -17.08 16.96 18.54
N LEU A 29 -17.69 16.01 19.25
CA LEU A 29 -19.04 15.52 18.93
C LEU A 29 -20.07 16.61 19.27
N ALA A 30 -21.22 16.61 18.60
CA ALA A 30 -22.29 17.59 18.77
C ALA A 30 -22.88 17.67 20.20
N ASN A 31 -22.51 16.77 21.11
CA ASN A 31 -23.07 16.63 22.45
C ASN A 31 -22.06 16.93 23.59
N ASP A 32 -21.04 17.77 23.39
CA ASP A 32 -20.06 18.21 24.41
C ASP A 32 -19.37 17.06 25.20
N LYS A 33 -19.38 15.85 24.64
CA LYS A 33 -18.65 14.71 25.17
C LYS A 33 -17.67 14.28 24.09
N GLU A 34 -16.45 14.80 24.18
CA GLU A 34 -15.31 14.26 23.47
C GLU A 34 -15.26 12.75 23.74
N PRO A 35 -15.21 11.91 22.70
CA PRO A 35 -15.05 10.49 22.93
C PRO A 35 -13.64 10.25 23.51
N SER A 36 -13.59 9.63 24.69
CA SER A 36 -12.36 9.27 25.36
C SER A 36 -12.13 7.77 25.21
N GLY A 37 -11.24 7.37 24.31
CA GLY A 37 -10.64 6.03 24.35
C GLY A 37 -9.31 6.05 25.11
N PRO A 38 -8.69 4.88 25.35
CA PRO A 38 -7.40 4.81 25.99
C PRO A 38 -6.32 5.47 25.11
N GLY A 39 -5.88 6.66 25.50
CA GLY A 39 -4.83 7.44 24.85
C GLY A 39 -3.46 7.31 25.55
N GLY A 40 -2.47 8.05 25.04
CA GLY A 40 -1.12 8.11 25.59
C GLY A 40 -0.14 7.08 25.02
N MET A 41 1.12 7.20 25.42
CA MET A 41 2.25 6.43 24.88
C MET A 41 2.06 4.91 24.98
N PHE A 42 1.38 4.43 26.03
CA PHE A 42 1.11 3.00 26.24
C PHE A 42 -0.01 2.44 25.34
N HIS A 43 -0.79 3.31 24.71
CA HIS A 43 -1.84 2.95 23.75
C HIS A 43 -1.56 3.55 22.37
N ARG A 44 -0.28 3.79 22.06
CA ARG A 44 0.18 4.34 20.78
C ARG A 44 -0.57 5.62 20.40
N PHE A 45 -0.88 6.46 21.40
CA PHE A 45 -1.65 7.69 21.22
C PHE A 45 -3.04 7.48 20.61
N GLY A 46 -3.69 6.34 20.89
CA GLY A 46 -5.01 5.99 20.36
C GLY A 46 -5.00 5.19 19.05
N PHE A 47 -3.82 4.76 18.57
CA PHE A 47 -3.68 3.78 17.47
C PHE A 47 -3.85 2.35 17.98
N ALA A 48 -5.09 2.02 18.35
CA ALA A 48 -5.48 0.70 18.83
C ALA A 48 -6.86 0.34 18.29
N ASP A 49 -7.13 -0.96 18.21
CA ASP A 49 -8.41 -1.48 17.72
C ASP A 49 -9.53 -1.12 18.69
N ASP A 50 -9.27 -1.28 20.00
CA ASP A 50 -10.22 -0.93 21.07
C ASP A 50 -10.66 0.54 21.01
N ASN A 51 -9.74 1.46 20.77
CA ASN A 51 -10.09 2.89 20.63
C ASN A 51 -11.01 3.13 19.42
N THR A 52 -10.77 2.42 18.32
CA THR A 52 -11.61 2.51 17.12
C THR A 52 -13.00 1.93 17.38
N ALA A 53 -13.07 0.79 18.06
CA ALA A 53 -14.33 0.16 18.45
C ALA A 53 -15.14 1.04 19.42
N ASP A 54 -14.50 1.59 20.45
CA ASP A 54 -15.15 2.47 21.44
C ASP A 54 -15.76 3.72 20.78
N LEU A 55 -15.04 4.33 19.83
CA LEU A 55 -15.55 5.46 19.04
C LEU A 55 -16.78 5.08 18.22
N LEU A 56 -16.77 3.93 17.55
CA LEU A 56 -17.93 3.45 16.79
C LEU A 56 -19.13 3.15 17.69
N LEU A 57 -18.90 2.49 18.82
CA LEU A 57 -19.93 2.20 19.81
C LEU A 57 -20.57 3.49 20.35
N ASP A 58 -19.77 4.50 20.66
CA ASP A 58 -20.27 5.80 21.13
C ASP A 58 -21.12 6.51 20.06
N LEU A 59 -20.70 6.48 18.78
CA LEU A 59 -21.49 7.03 17.67
C LEU A 59 -22.84 6.31 17.51
N ILE A 60 -22.84 4.98 17.59
CA ILE A 60 -24.06 4.16 17.47
C ILE A 60 -25.00 4.42 18.64
N GLN A 61 -24.49 4.43 19.88
CA GLN A 61 -25.29 4.67 21.09
C GLN A 61 -25.91 6.07 21.12
N LYS A 62 -25.24 7.05 20.50
CA LYS A 62 -25.73 8.42 20.37
C LYS A 62 -26.62 8.64 19.14
N GLU A 63 -26.91 7.60 18.36
CA GLU A 63 -27.62 7.68 17.08
C GLU A 63 -27.01 8.74 16.14
N ALA A 64 -25.67 8.81 16.14
CA ALA A 64 -24.88 9.84 15.47
C ALA A 64 -23.92 9.24 14.43
N LEU A 65 -24.14 7.98 14.02
CA LEU A 65 -23.42 7.38 12.91
C LEU A 65 -23.78 8.16 11.63
N PRO A 66 -22.79 8.70 10.89
CA PRO A 66 -23.10 9.57 9.77
C PRO A 66 -23.06 8.76 8.44
N ASP A 67 -23.45 9.33 7.29
CA ASP A 67 -23.70 8.54 6.06
C ASP A 67 -22.55 7.64 5.54
N PHE A 68 -21.29 7.82 5.97
CA PHE A 68 -20.15 7.02 5.48
C PHE A 68 -19.05 6.85 6.52
N THR A 69 -18.95 5.73 7.24
CA THR A 69 -17.88 5.55 8.23
C THR A 69 -16.73 4.65 7.74
N LEU A 70 -15.52 5.19 7.58
CA LEU A 70 -14.22 4.50 7.53
C LEU A 70 -13.66 4.31 8.95
N ALA A 71 -13.50 3.05 9.32
CA ALA A 71 -12.85 2.64 10.55
C ALA A 71 -11.55 1.89 10.23
N TYR A 72 -10.47 2.20 10.94
CA TYR A 72 -9.15 1.60 10.74
C TYR A 72 -8.65 0.95 12.03
N PHE A 73 -8.33 -0.35 11.91
CA PHE A 73 -7.95 -1.27 12.99
C PHE A 73 -6.51 -1.76 12.75
N PRO A 74 -5.49 -1.11 13.35
CA PRO A 74 -4.09 -1.36 13.03
C PRO A 74 -3.45 -2.57 13.72
N GLU A 75 -4.08 -3.20 14.71
CA GLU A 75 -3.35 -4.14 15.59
C GLU A 75 -2.80 -5.37 14.88
N ASN A 76 -3.50 -5.88 13.86
CA ASN A 76 -3.05 -7.04 13.10
C ASN A 76 -1.70 -6.80 12.42
N ASP A 77 -1.50 -5.61 11.84
CA ASP A 77 -0.24 -5.25 11.18
C ASP A 77 0.93 -5.28 12.17
N PHE A 78 0.78 -4.60 13.31
CA PHE A 78 1.78 -4.56 14.36
C PHE A 78 2.09 -5.95 14.91
N ARG A 79 1.05 -6.76 15.16
CA ARG A 79 1.23 -8.09 15.71
C ARG A 79 1.94 -9.01 14.72
N SER A 80 1.57 -8.94 13.46
CA SER A 80 2.20 -9.70 12.39
C SER A 80 3.67 -9.32 12.25
N HIS A 81 4.04 -8.05 12.33
CA HIS A 81 5.45 -7.64 12.38
C HIS A 81 6.22 -8.26 13.56
N GLU A 82 5.58 -8.48 14.71
CA GLU A 82 6.23 -9.06 15.89
C GLU A 82 6.39 -10.58 15.82
N VAL A 83 5.38 -11.31 15.31
CA VAL A 83 5.30 -12.78 15.46
C VAL A 83 4.98 -13.56 14.18
N GLY A 84 4.85 -12.87 13.06
CA GLY A 84 4.50 -13.42 11.76
C GLY A 84 2.99 -13.46 11.51
N PRO A 85 2.57 -13.40 10.24
CA PRO A 85 1.16 -13.33 9.84
C PRO A 85 0.33 -14.53 10.29
N GLU A 86 0.88 -15.75 10.31
CA GLU A 86 0.14 -16.93 10.76
C GLU A 86 -0.18 -16.87 12.26
N THR A 87 0.79 -16.45 13.08
CA THR A 87 0.62 -16.36 14.54
C THR A 87 -0.27 -15.19 14.94
N ALA A 88 -0.30 -14.11 14.15
CA ALA A 88 -1.07 -12.90 14.43
C ALA A 88 -2.60 -13.04 14.23
N VAL A 89 -3.08 -14.23 13.85
CA VAL A 89 -4.51 -14.51 13.65
C VAL A 89 -5.37 -14.19 14.88
N ASP A 90 -4.79 -14.22 16.08
CA ASP A 90 -5.45 -13.84 17.33
C ASP A 90 -5.99 -12.40 17.31
N LYS A 91 -5.34 -11.50 16.56
CA LYS A 91 -5.82 -10.13 16.36
C LYS A 91 -6.99 -10.03 15.41
N LEU A 92 -7.09 -10.92 14.42
CA LEU A 92 -8.27 -11.01 13.58
C LEU A 92 -9.47 -11.58 14.35
N GLU A 93 -9.25 -12.55 15.25
CA GLU A 93 -10.29 -13.05 16.16
C GLU A 93 -10.78 -11.95 17.11
N ALA A 94 -9.87 -11.15 17.67
CA ALA A 94 -10.24 -10.01 18.51
C ALA A 94 -11.04 -8.95 17.72
N LEU A 95 -10.67 -8.67 16.47
CA LEU A 95 -11.42 -7.77 15.60
C LEU A 95 -12.84 -8.30 15.33
N ASP A 96 -13.00 -9.60 15.04
CA ASP A 96 -14.31 -10.23 14.85
C ASP A 96 -15.21 -10.07 16.09
N GLU A 97 -14.67 -10.28 17.30
CA GLU A 97 -15.40 -10.04 18.54
C GLU A 97 -15.82 -8.57 18.70
N GLN A 98 -14.96 -7.61 18.33
CA GLN A 98 -15.28 -6.18 18.38
C GLN A 98 -16.38 -5.81 17.38
N LEU A 99 -16.33 -6.34 16.15
CA LEU A 99 -17.39 -6.18 15.16
C LEU A 99 -18.72 -6.75 15.67
N GLY A 100 -18.71 -7.92 16.33
CA GLY A 100 -19.90 -8.49 16.97
C GLY A 100 -20.52 -7.58 18.02
N LYS A 101 -19.71 -6.89 18.84
CA LYS A 101 -20.20 -5.90 19.81
C LYS A 101 -20.84 -4.69 19.11
N ILE A 102 -20.21 -4.19 18.04
CA ILE A 102 -20.71 -3.09 17.22
C ILE A 102 -22.07 -3.43 16.62
N PHE A 103 -22.20 -4.61 16.01
CA PHE A 103 -23.46 -5.10 15.44
C PHE A 103 -24.54 -5.23 16.51
N THR A 104 -24.19 -5.78 17.68
CA THR A 104 -25.11 -5.90 18.82
C THR A 104 -25.60 -4.52 19.29
N ALA A 105 -24.70 -3.54 19.41
CA ALA A 105 -25.04 -2.18 19.81
C ALA A 105 -25.97 -1.47 18.81
N PHE A 106 -25.86 -1.78 17.51
CA PHE A 106 -26.76 -1.27 16.49
C PHE A 106 -28.17 -1.93 16.53
N GLY A 107 -28.32 -3.01 17.29
CA GLY A 107 -29.56 -3.78 17.40
C GLY A 107 -29.56 -5.10 16.61
N GLY A 108 -28.39 -5.61 16.27
CA GLY A 108 -28.17 -6.88 15.57
C GLY A 108 -27.64 -6.71 14.15
N LEU A 109 -27.03 -7.77 13.63
CA LEU A 109 -26.44 -7.79 12.29
C LEU A 109 -27.50 -7.53 11.20
N GLU A 110 -28.65 -8.18 11.30
CA GLU A 110 -29.73 -8.04 10.31
C GLU A 110 -30.25 -6.61 10.25
N ARG A 111 -30.41 -5.95 11.40
CA ARG A 111 -30.82 -4.55 11.45
C ARG A 111 -29.76 -3.66 10.83
N MET A 112 -28.49 -3.84 11.21
CA MET A 112 -27.41 -3.04 10.65
C MET A 112 -27.32 -3.19 9.14
N LEU A 113 -27.31 -4.41 8.60
CA LEU A 113 -27.21 -4.64 7.15
C LEU A 113 -28.45 -4.19 6.37
N SER A 114 -29.57 -3.90 7.03
CA SER A 114 -30.76 -3.30 6.40
C SER A 114 -30.67 -1.77 6.28
N GLU A 115 -29.79 -1.13 7.05
CA GLU A 115 -29.65 0.33 7.14
C GLU A 115 -28.25 0.82 6.69
N VAL A 116 -27.23 -0.04 6.77
CA VAL A 116 -25.81 0.29 6.58
C VAL A 116 -25.14 -0.76 5.70
N CYS A 117 -24.45 -0.29 4.66
CA CYS A 117 -23.53 -1.12 3.90
C CYS A 117 -22.16 -1.14 4.59
N VAL A 118 -21.68 -2.35 4.93
CA VAL A 118 -20.37 -2.57 5.54
C VAL A 118 -19.40 -3.01 4.47
N VAL A 119 -18.29 -2.28 4.33
CA VAL A 119 -17.17 -2.63 3.45
C VAL A 119 -15.93 -2.87 4.32
N VAL A 120 -15.33 -4.04 4.23
CA VAL A 120 -14.10 -4.41 4.95
C VAL A 120 -13.01 -4.72 3.92
N THR A 121 -11.84 -4.10 4.07
CA THR A 121 -10.68 -4.34 3.23
C THR A 121 -9.39 -4.18 4.03
N GLY A 122 -8.29 -4.76 3.53
CA GLY A 122 -6.94 -4.43 3.96
C GLY A 122 -6.28 -3.44 3.00
N ASP A 123 -5.32 -2.67 3.49
CA ASP A 123 -4.44 -1.82 2.69
C ASP A 123 -3.30 -2.62 2.05
N HIS A 124 -2.84 -3.67 2.71
CA HIS A 124 -1.90 -4.67 2.17
C HIS A 124 -2.04 -6.03 2.87
N SER A 125 -1.22 -6.99 2.43
CA SER A 125 -0.98 -8.26 3.15
C SER A 125 0.47 -8.33 3.63
N GLN A 126 0.86 -9.43 4.27
CA GLN A 126 2.18 -9.62 4.85
C GLN A 126 2.71 -11.04 4.56
N SER A 127 4.03 -11.16 4.51
CA SER A 127 4.80 -12.39 4.35
C SER A 127 5.78 -12.58 5.50
N ASP A 128 6.16 -13.81 5.81
CA ASP A 128 7.16 -14.09 6.86
C ASP A 128 8.54 -13.49 6.52
N VAL A 129 9.26 -13.14 7.57
CA VAL A 129 10.68 -12.77 7.56
C VAL A 129 11.49 -13.90 8.18
N VAL A 130 12.67 -14.17 7.60
CA VAL A 130 13.59 -15.18 8.14
C VAL A 130 13.94 -14.88 9.60
N ALA A 131 13.95 -15.92 10.44
CA ALA A 131 14.18 -15.79 11.89
C ALA A 131 15.61 -15.35 12.25
N ASP A 132 16.60 -15.68 11.42
CA ASP A 132 17.97 -15.20 11.60
C ASP A 132 18.09 -13.76 11.10
N GLU A 133 18.32 -12.83 12.04
CA GLU A 133 18.36 -11.39 11.78
C GLU A 133 19.43 -11.01 10.75
N GLN A 134 20.60 -11.65 10.79
CA GLN A 134 21.69 -11.34 9.86
C GLN A 134 21.36 -11.84 8.45
N ALA A 135 20.73 -13.00 8.33
CA ALA A 135 20.26 -13.54 7.06
C ALA A 135 19.12 -12.70 6.46
N ALA A 136 18.18 -12.24 7.30
CA ALA A 136 17.04 -11.43 6.90
C ALA A 136 17.42 -10.02 6.42
N ALA A 137 18.48 -9.44 7.00
CA ALA A 137 18.90 -8.06 6.78
C ALA A 137 19.67 -7.83 5.47
N ILE A 138 19.06 -7.11 4.52
CA ILE A 138 19.72 -6.57 3.33
C ILE A 138 20.28 -5.18 3.67
N ARG A 139 21.59 -5.13 3.96
CA ARG A 139 22.30 -3.93 4.39
C ARG A 139 22.71 -3.06 3.22
N LEU A 140 21.87 -2.08 2.86
CA LEU A 140 22.10 -1.21 1.71
C LEU A 140 23.33 -0.32 1.91
N ASP A 141 23.64 0.07 3.14
CA ASP A 141 24.87 0.78 3.51
C ASP A 141 26.14 -0.03 3.20
N GLN A 142 26.06 -1.36 3.26
CA GLN A 142 27.18 -2.25 2.92
C GLN A 142 27.24 -2.54 1.43
N LEU A 143 26.09 -2.80 0.79
CA LEU A 143 26.01 -3.06 -0.65
C LEU A 143 26.42 -1.85 -1.49
N LEU A 144 26.22 -0.65 -0.95
CA LEU A 144 26.54 0.63 -1.59
C LEU A 144 27.68 1.37 -0.87
N ALA A 145 28.56 0.65 -0.16
CA ALA A 145 29.64 1.23 0.65
C ALA A 145 30.66 2.07 -0.15
N GLU A 146 30.69 1.95 -1.48
CA GLU A 146 31.52 2.77 -2.36
C GLU A 146 30.93 4.16 -2.64
N PHE A 147 29.70 4.42 -2.18
CA PHE A 147 29.00 5.69 -2.35
C PHE A 147 28.83 6.41 -1.01
N SER A 148 28.90 7.74 -1.03
CA SER A 148 28.51 8.53 0.15
C SER A 148 26.98 8.53 0.30
N ILE A 149 26.47 7.92 1.37
CA ILE A 149 25.05 7.87 1.69
C ILE A 149 24.74 8.86 2.81
N ALA A 150 23.76 9.74 2.57
CA ALA A 150 23.26 10.67 3.57
C ALA A 150 22.80 9.94 4.84
N ALA A 151 23.15 10.47 6.00
CA ALA A 151 22.74 9.90 7.27
C ALA A 151 21.21 10.00 7.45
N ALA A 152 20.62 8.97 8.07
CA ALA A 152 19.18 8.92 8.31
C ALA A 152 18.72 10.12 9.16
N GLY A 153 17.65 10.79 8.71
CA GLY A 153 17.06 11.93 9.42
C GLY A 153 17.81 13.25 9.24
N THR A 154 18.89 13.30 8.47
CA THR A 154 19.58 14.55 8.13
C THR A 154 19.28 15.00 6.70
N PRO A 155 19.22 16.31 6.42
CA PRO A 155 19.18 16.80 5.04
C PRO A 155 20.41 16.32 4.27
N MET A 156 20.23 16.05 2.98
CA MET A 156 21.31 15.67 2.08
C MET A 156 22.36 16.79 1.99
N ASP A 157 23.63 16.47 2.24
CA ASP A 157 24.76 17.36 2.02
C ASP A 157 25.24 17.29 0.56
N LYS A 158 26.10 18.23 0.13
CA LYS A 158 26.70 18.29 -1.20
C LYS A 158 27.67 17.16 -1.48
N GLU A 159 28.26 16.58 -0.43
CA GLU A 159 29.19 15.45 -0.53
C GLU A 159 28.45 14.11 -0.59
N ASP A 160 27.15 14.08 -0.24
CA ASP A 160 26.33 12.88 -0.35
C ASP A 160 26.01 12.59 -1.81
N GLU A 161 26.22 11.35 -2.22
CA GLU A 161 25.90 10.89 -3.57
C GLU A 161 24.48 10.34 -3.63
N LEU A 162 24.02 9.74 -2.53
CA LEU A 162 22.75 9.02 -2.44
C LEU A 162 21.99 9.36 -1.15
N VAL A 163 20.65 9.34 -1.26
CA VAL A 163 19.75 9.19 -0.11
C VAL A 163 19.06 7.84 -0.27
N VAL A 164 19.15 6.99 0.76
CA VAL A 164 18.55 5.65 0.75
C VAL A 164 17.46 5.61 1.82
N CYS A 165 16.24 5.31 1.37
CA CYS A 165 15.05 5.25 2.21
C CYS A 165 14.52 3.81 2.20
N PRO A 166 15.04 2.92 3.07
CA PRO A 166 14.45 1.60 3.23
C PRO A 166 13.07 1.72 3.89
N ASN A 167 12.16 0.88 3.45
CA ASN A 167 10.86 0.65 4.05
C ASN A 167 10.52 -0.83 3.90
N LEU A 168 10.85 -1.62 4.93
CA LEU A 168 10.56 -3.05 5.00
C LEU A 168 11.11 -3.80 3.77
N ARG A 169 10.25 -4.41 2.96
CA ARG A 169 10.62 -5.17 1.73
C ARG A 169 10.87 -4.29 0.50
N THR A 170 10.94 -2.97 0.67
CA THR A 170 11.28 -2.02 -0.39
C THR A 170 12.29 -0.98 0.03
N ALA A 171 12.97 -0.37 -0.93
CA ALA A 171 13.77 0.82 -0.70
C ALA A 171 13.67 1.78 -1.88
N GLN A 172 13.64 3.07 -1.57
CA GLN A 172 13.79 4.14 -2.55
C GLN A 172 15.20 4.71 -2.46
N ILE A 173 15.84 4.87 -3.61
CA ILE A 173 17.18 5.47 -3.72
C ILE A 173 17.06 6.75 -4.55
N TYR A 174 17.55 7.85 -3.99
CA TYR A 174 17.63 9.14 -4.64
C TYR A 174 19.09 9.49 -4.91
N PHE A 175 19.37 10.05 -6.08
CA PHE A 175 20.70 10.46 -6.52
C PHE A 175 20.83 11.96 -6.33
N HIS A 176 21.94 12.43 -5.76
CA HIS A 176 22.27 13.85 -5.73
C HIS A 176 22.63 14.37 -7.13
N THR A 177 23.45 13.61 -7.86
CA THR A 177 23.82 13.89 -9.25
C THR A 177 23.72 12.60 -10.06
N PRO A 178 22.64 12.42 -10.84
CA PRO A 178 22.45 11.20 -11.61
C PRO A 178 23.34 11.17 -12.85
N THR A 179 24.00 10.04 -13.09
CA THR A 179 24.69 9.73 -14.35
C THR A 179 24.38 8.28 -14.74
N ALA A 180 24.37 7.99 -16.05
CA ALA A 180 24.11 6.63 -16.53
C ALA A 180 25.15 5.62 -16.00
N GLU A 181 26.41 6.03 -15.88
CA GLU A 181 27.48 5.18 -15.35
C GLU A 181 27.28 4.86 -13.86
N ARG A 182 26.93 5.86 -13.04
CA ARG A 182 26.66 5.66 -11.61
C ARG A 182 25.43 4.77 -11.41
N HIS A 183 24.37 5.04 -12.16
CA HIS A 183 23.14 4.26 -12.11
C HIS A 183 23.35 2.79 -12.47
N GLU A 184 24.04 2.49 -13.58
CA GLU A 184 24.33 1.11 -13.98
C GLU A 184 25.31 0.42 -13.02
N ARG A 185 26.23 1.15 -12.37
CA ARG A 185 27.07 0.60 -11.30
C ARG A 185 26.23 0.16 -10.10
N ILE A 186 25.35 1.02 -9.60
CA ILE A 186 24.46 0.70 -8.48
C ILE A 186 23.57 -0.51 -8.81
N ILE A 187 22.99 -0.55 -10.02
CA ILE A 187 22.20 -1.72 -10.45
C ILE A 187 23.03 -3.01 -10.39
N ARG A 188 24.25 -2.98 -10.94
CA ARG A 188 25.13 -4.15 -10.94
C ARG A 188 25.49 -4.61 -9.54
N ASP A 189 25.79 -3.68 -8.64
CA ASP A 189 26.23 -3.96 -7.28
C ASP A 189 25.07 -4.53 -6.44
N LEU A 190 23.88 -3.93 -6.53
CA LEU A 190 22.67 -4.45 -5.88
C LEU A 190 22.28 -5.84 -6.40
N LEU A 191 22.34 -6.09 -7.71
CA LEU A 191 22.02 -7.41 -8.27
C LEU A 191 23.02 -8.52 -7.91
N GLN A 192 24.12 -8.23 -7.18
CA GLN A 192 24.97 -9.28 -6.61
C GLN A 192 24.31 -9.97 -5.41
N ASP A 193 23.43 -9.28 -4.68
CA ASP A 193 22.74 -9.84 -3.54
C ASP A 193 21.52 -10.66 -3.99
N GLN A 194 21.57 -11.97 -3.78
CA GLN A 194 20.50 -12.89 -4.21
C GLN A 194 19.16 -12.68 -3.50
N ARG A 195 19.12 -11.88 -2.42
CA ARG A 195 17.92 -11.55 -1.66
C ARG A 195 17.14 -10.38 -2.28
N ILE A 196 17.78 -9.59 -3.14
CA ILE A 196 17.11 -8.54 -3.92
C ILE A 196 16.33 -9.20 -5.06
N ASP A 197 15.08 -8.76 -5.24
CA ASP A 197 14.17 -9.33 -6.23
C ASP A 197 14.13 -8.52 -7.52
N GLN A 198 13.74 -7.23 -7.43
CA GLN A 198 13.59 -6.35 -8.58
C GLN A 198 14.19 -4.97 -8.31
N LEU A 199 14.87 -4.44 -9.33
CA LEU A 199 15.29 -3.05 -9.42
C LEU A 199 14.42 -2.36 -10.47
N ILE A 200 13.79 -1.24 -10.12
CA ILE A 200 12.71 -0.63 -10.89
C ILE A 200 12.96 0.88 -11.03
N TRP A 201 12.93 1.42 -12.25
CA TRP A 201 13.15 2.85 -12.48
C TRP A 201 12.44 3.36 -13.74
N SER A 202 12.23 4.67 -13.80
CA SER A 202 11.70 5.32 -14.99
C SER A 202 12.79 5.43 -16.06
N ALA A 203 12.48 5.08 -17.30
CA ALA A 203 13.38 5.26 -18.44
C ALA A 203 13.74 6.75 -18.64
N GLU A 204 12.81 7.65 -18.31
CA GLU A 204 12.95 9.09 -18.48
C GLU A 204 13.90 9.73 -17.45
N PHE A 205 14.24 9.01 -16.38
CA PHE A 205 15.09 9.50 -15.30
C PHE A 205 16.49 9.94 -15.80
N LEU A 206 17.08 9.17 -16.71
CA LEU A 206 18.42 9.45 -17.26
C LEU A 206 18.38 10.03 -18.68
N ASP A 207 17.30 9.77 -19.41
CA ASP A 207 17.09 10.26 -20.77
C ASP A 207 15.61 10.58 -20.98
N ALA A 208 15.26 11.87 -20.92
CA ALA A 208 13.89 12.33 -21.10
C ALA A 208 13.27 11.97 -22.47
N ALA A 209 14.08 11.56 -23.45
CA ALA A 209 13.56 11.07 -24.73
C ALA A 209 13.16 9.59 -24.68
N HIS A 210 13.53 8.86 -23.62
CA HIS A 210 13.27 7.44 -23.46
C HIS A 210 12.08 7.20 -22.52
N ARG A 211 10.91 6.96 -23.11
CA ARG A 211 9.66 6.71 -22.35
C ARG A 211 9.66 5.37 -21.63
N GLY A 212 8.81 5.27 -20.61
CA GLY A 212 8.43 3.99 -20.00
C GLY A 212 9.24 3.65 -18.75
N PHE A 213 9.28 2.35 -18.44
CA PHE A 213 9.75 1.86 -17.16
C PHE A 213 10.61 0.62 -17.34
N HIS A 214 11.64 0.50 -16.52
CA HIS A 214 12.55 -0.62 -16.53
C HIS A 214 12.40 -1.47 -15.27
N VAL A 215 12.58 -2.77 -15.45
CA VAL A 215 12.79 -3.73 -14.37
C VAL A 215 14.05 -4.51 -14.67
N ALA A 216 14.96 -4.62 -13.70
CA ALA A 216 16.11 -5.51 -13.75
C ALA A 216 16.06 -6.48 -12.59
N THR A 217 16.38 -7.74 -12.89
CA THR A 217 16.46 -8.82 -11.91
C THR A 217 17.77 -9.57 -12.11
N GLN A 218 18.21 -10.31 -11.08
CA GLN A 218 19.47 -11.06 -11.15
C GLN A 218 19.38 -12.22 -12.17
N GLU A 219 18.27 -12.97 -12.14
CA GLU A 219 18.15 -14.23 -12.89
C GLU A 219 17.11 -14.17 -14.02
N ARG A 220 16.05 -13.37 -13.86
CA ARG A 220 14.90 -13.33 -14.77
C ARG A 220 15.09 -12.35 -15.93
N GLY A 221 16.21 -11.61 -15.92
CA GLY A 221 16.61 -10.68 -16.97
C GLY A 221 16.11 -9.25 -16.76
N ARG A 222 16.15 -8.48 -17.85
CA ARG A 222 15.70 -7.08 -17.90
C ARG A 222 14.45 -6.95 -18.76
N LEU A 223 13.60 -6.01 -18.37
CA LEU A 223 12.36 -5.65 -19.04
C LEU A 223 12.28 -4.13 -19.18
N HIS A 224 11.82 -3.68 -20.33
CA HIS A 224 11.44 -2.29 -20.60
C HIS A 224 10.02 -2.29 -21.14
N PHE A 225 9.12 -1.55 -20.51
CA PHE A 225 7.70 -1.52 -20.91
C PHE A 225 7.11 -0.12 -20.79
N TRP A 226 6.01 0.14 -21.51
CA TRP A 226 5.35 1.43 -21.56
C TRP A 226 3.86 1.27 -21.95
N PRO A 227 2.99 2.24 -21.60
CA PRO A 227 1.60 2.22 -22.00
C PRO A 227 1.43 2.46 -23.51
N GLY A 228 0.39 1.85 -24.07
CA GLY A 228 0.00 1.96 -25.47
C GLY A 228 0.67 0.96 -26.41
N GLU A 229 0.34 1.07 -27.70
CA GLU A 229 0.87 0.23 -28.77
C GLU A 229 2.23 0.74 -29.32
N GLY A 230 2.83 -0.04 -30.23
CA GLY A 230 4.00 0.36 -31.00
C GLY A 230 5.34 -0.16 -30.48
N GLY A 231 5.33 -1.15 -29.57
CA GLY A 231 6.51 -1.92 -29.21
C GLY A 231 6.68 -3.21 -30.01
N PRO A 232 7.82 -3.90 -29.82
CA PRO A 232 8.07 -5.19 -30.47
C PRO A 232 7.15 -6.30 -29.95
N ASN A 233 6.63 -6.15 -28.74
CA ASN A 233 5.57 -6.97 -28.17
C ASN A 233 4.49 -6.06 -27.57
N SER A 234 3.23 -6.48 -27.61
CA SER A 234 2.10 -5.76 -27.03
C SER A 234 0.96 -6.70 -26.64
N ALA A 235 0.23 -6.36 -25.59
CA ALA A 235 -0.94 -7.08 -25.09
C ALA A 235 -1.80 -6.17 -24.22
N THR A 236 -3.05 -6.57 -24.01
CA THR A 236 -3.99 -5.87 -23.13
C THR A 236 -4.07 -6.59 -21.78
N ASP A 237 -4.06 -5.86 -20.66
CA ASP A 237 -4.25 -6.47 -19.34
C ASP A 237 -5.74 -6.69 -19.02
N LYS A 238 -6.01 -7.36 -17.89
CA LYS A 238 -7.37 -7.69 -17.46
C LYS A 238 -8.28 -6.50 -17.19
N VAL A 239 -7.71 -5.31 -16.99
CA VAL A 239 -8.47 -4.08 -16.73
C VAL A 239 -8.62 -3.22 -18.00
N GLY A 240 -8.06 -3.67 -19.12
CA GLY A 240 -8.22 -3.06 -20.44
C GLY A 240 -7.10 -2.10 -20.84
N ASN A 241 -6.03 -1.97 -20.03
CA ASN A 241 -4.89 -1.15 -20.44
C ASN A 241 -4.06 -1.91 -21.47
N THR A 242 -3.63 -1.22 -22.51
CA THR A 242 -2.71 -1.80 -23.50
C THR A 242 -1.28 -1.43 -23.14
N TRP A 243 -0.41 -2.42 -23.14
CA TRP A 243 1.00 -2.29 -22.82
C TRP A 243 1.88 -2.81 -23.94
N SER A 244 3.03 -2.18 -24.12
CA SER A 244 4.08 -2.62 -25.03
C SER A 244 5.37 -2.85 -24.26
N TRP A 245 6.20 -3.80 -24.68
CA TRP A 245 7.47 -4.08 -24.00
C TRP A 245 8.54 -4.68 -24.91
N GLN A 246 9.79 -4.57 -24.45
CA GLN A 246 10.98 -5.25 -24.93
C GLN A 246 11.71 -5.91 -23.77
N GLY A 247 12.32 -7.07 -24.01
CA GLY A 247 13.04 -7.83 -22.99
C GLY A 247 12.21 -8.99 -22.44
N ASN A 248 12.53 -9.43 -21.22
CA ASN A 248 11.98 -10.65 -20.64
C ASN A 248 10.85 -10.35 -19.63
N LEU A 249 9.62 -10.75 -19.95
CA LEU A 249 8.47 -10.62 -19.04
C LEU A 249 8.64 -11.40 -17.73
N ALA A 250 9.50 -12.42 -17.70
CA ALA A 250 9.79 -13.16 -16.46
C ALA A 250 10.30 -12.25 -15.32
N ALA A 251 10.86 -11.07 -15.64
CA ALA A 251 11.27 -10.08 -14.64
C ALA A 251 10.12 -9.62 -13.72
N VAL A 252 8.87 -9.77 -14.16
CA VAL A 252 7.65 -9.49 -13.41
C VAL A 252 6.67 -10.66 -13.45
N ASP A 253 7.16 -11.87 -13.74
CA ASP A 253 6.34 -13.08 -13.92
C ASP A 253 5.13 -12.87 -14.86
N GLY A 254 5.37 -12.16 -15.96
CA GLY A 254 4.35 -11.85 -16.95
C GLY A 254 4.21 -12.95 -18.01
N HIS A 255 2.97 -13.27 -18.36
CA HIS A 255 2.59 -14.28 -19.37
C HIS A 255 1.57 -13.70 -20.34
N VAL A 256 1.67 -14.07 -21.61
CA VAL A 256 0.70 -13.65 -22.64
C VAL A 256 -0.01 -14.87 -23.20
N GLU A 257 -1.33 -14.87 -23.11
CA GLU A 257 -2.20 -15.90 -23.67
C GLU A 257 -3.37 -15.21 -24.38
N ASP A 258 -3.66 -15.61 -25.62
CA ASP A 258 -4.75 -15.06 -26.45
C ASP A 258 -4.79 -13.51 -26.56
N GLY A 259 -3.62 -12.85 -26.48
CA GLY A 259 -3.48 -11.39 -26.57
C GLY A 259 -3.71 -10.66 -25.24
N GLU A 260 -4.02 -11.38 -24.16
CA GLU A 260 -4.11 -10.87 -22.81
C GLU A 260 -2.77 -11.07 -22.08
N ILE A 261 -2.28 -10.04 -21.38
CA ILE A 261 -1.15 -10.15 -20.46
C ILE A 261 -1.65 -10.36 -19.02
N THR A 262 -1.07 -11.35 -18.36
CA THR A 262 -1.34 -11.67 -16.96
C THR A 262 -0.03 -11.78 -16.18
N PHE A 263 -0.12 -11.70 -14.86
CA PHE A 263 1.04 -11.75 -13.96
C PHE A 263 0.75 -12.75 -12.85
N GLY A 264 1.71 -13.62 -12.53
CA GLY A 264 1.60 -14.57 -11.42
C GLY A 264 1.99 -13.92 -10.09
N ASP A 265 3.26 -14.05 -9.70
CA ASP A 265 3.76 -13.59 -8.39
C ASP A 265 3.69 -12.07 -8.20
N TYR A 266 3.52 -11.27 -9.26
CA TYR A 266 3.50 -9.81 -9.21
C TYR A 266 2.19 -9.27 -9.79
N PRO A 267 1.06 -9.38 -9.07
CA PRO A 267 -0.25 -9.01 -9.61
C PRO A 267 -0.26 -7.56 -10.09
N ASN A 268 -0.75 -7.36 -11.31
CA ASN A 268 -0.89 -6.05 -11.95
C ASN A 268 0.43 -5.23 -12.00
N ALA A 269 1.56 -5.90 -12.28
CA ALA A 269 2.88 -5.30 -12.17
C ALA A 269 3.05 -4.00 -12.97
N PHE A 270 2.56 -3.95 -14.21
CA PHE A 270 2.76 -2.79 -15.08
C PHE A 270 2.05 -1.53 -14.59
N GLU A 271 0.75 -1.62 -14.27
CA GLU A 271 0.00 -0.48 -13.73
C GLU A 271 0.56 -0.02 -12.39
N ARG A 272 0.96 -0.95 -11.51
CA ARG A 272 1.52 -0.63 -10.18
C ARG A 272 2.89 0.06 -10.28
N ILE A 273 3.78 -0.43 -11.13
CA ILE A 273 5.09 0.20 -11.36
C ILE A 273 4.93 1.57 -12.00
N ALA A 274 4.07 1.69 -13.03
CA ALA A 274 3.80 2.97 -13.67
C ALA A 274 3.23 3.98 -12.67
N GLY A 275 2.24 3.56 -11.88
CA GLY A 275 1.57 4.40 -10.89
C GLY A 275 2.52 5.00 -9.86
N ILE A 276 3.47 4.21 -9.33
CA ILE A 276 4.43 4.71 -8.35
C ILE A 276 5.51 5.60 -8.98
N LEU A 277 6.07 5.20 -10.13
CA LEU A 277 7.17 5.92 -10.78
C LEU A 277 6.75 7.24 -11.42
N MET A 278 5.46 7.42 -11.70
CA MET A 278 4.91 8.68 -12.22
C MET A 278 4.66 9.73 -11.13
N LEU A 279 4.85 9.40 -9.85
CA LEU A 279 4.73 10.38 -8.77
C LEU A 279 5.94 11.30 -8.73
N SER A 280 5.71 12.60 -8.53
CA SER A 280 6.78 13.60 -8.40
C SER A 280 7.72 13.38 -7.21
N VAL A 281 7.28 12.60 -6.22
CA VAL A 281 8.04 12.25 -5.01
C VAL A 281 8.73 10.88 -5.08
N SER A 282 8.54 10.15 -6.19
CA SER A 282 9.12 8.82 -6.37
C SER A 282 10.65 8.87 -6.31
N GLY A 283 11.25 7.88 -5.64
CA GLY A 283 12.66 7.56 -5.78
C GLY A 283 13.08 7.37 -7.23
N HIS A 284 14.34 7.69 -7.50
CA HIS A 284 14.93 7.51 -8.84
C HIS A 284 15.17 6.03 -9.17
N LEU A 285 15.43 5.22 -8.15
CA LEU A 285 15.54 3.78 -8.22
C LEU A 285 14.76 3.16 -7.06
N TRP A 286 13.85 2.26 -7.38
CA TRP A 286 13.15 1.41 -6.44
C TRP A 286 13.78 0.03 -6.40
N VAL A 287 13.84 -0.55 -5.20
CA VAL A 287 14.41 -1.86 -4.95
C VAL A 287 13.41 -2.67 -4.15
N THR A 288 13.10 -3.89 -4.56
CA THR A 288 12.24 -4.84 -3.82
C THR A 288 13.06 -6.04 -3.36
N SER A 289 12.72 -6.60 -2.19
CA SER A 289 13.33 -7.83 -1.69
C SER A 289 12.49 -9.04 -2.05
N LYS A 290 13.13 -10.22 -2.13
CA LYS A 290 12.42 -11.50 -2.16
C LYS A 290 11.69 -11.70 -0.82
N PRO A 291 10.63 -12.53 -0.77
CA PRO A 291 9.99 -12.90 0.50
C PRO A 291 11.03 -13.43 1.50
N GLY A 292 10.87 -13.09 2.78
CA GLY A 292 11.80 -13.48 3.84
C GLY A 292 12.85 -12.43 4.24
N TYR A 293 13.00 -11.33 3.48
CA TYR A 293 14.09 -10.37 3.67
C TYR A 293 13.60 -8.93 3.73
N GLU A 294 14.29 -8.08 4.49
CA GLU A 294 14.01 -6.66 4.63
C GLU A 294 15.26 -5.81 4.38
N PHE A 295 15.07 -4.58 3.91
CA PHE A 295 16.15 -3.61 3.77
C PHE A 295 16.40 -2.86 5.08
N CYS A 296 17.67 -2.65 5.37
CA CYS A 296 18.08 -1.85 6.53
C CYS A 296 19.36 -1.05 6.25
N LEU A 297 19.58 -0.06 7.09
CA LEU A 297 20.79 0.74 7.26
C LEU A 297 21.38 0.47 8.65
N GLU A 298 22.50 1.12 8.98
CA GLU A 298 23.25 0.87 10.22
C GLU A 298 22.43 0.95 11.52
N HIS A 299 21.42 1.81 11.59
CA HIS A 299 20.62 2.06 12.79
C HIS A 299 19.15 1.66 12.65
N THR A 300 18.80 0.85 11.65
CA THR A 300 17.45 0.32 11.48
C THR A 300 17.42 -1.18 11.74
N LEU A 301 16.35 -1.66 12.35
CA LEU A 301 16.15 -3.08 12.63
C LEU A 301 15.30 -3.73 11.55
N VAL A 302 15.36 -5.05 11.50
CA VAL A 302 14.46 -5.89 10.69
C VAL A 302 13.58 -6.73 11.60
N HIS A 303 12.41 -7.12 11.11
CA HIS A 303 11.43 -7.93 11.83
C HIS A 303 11.76 -9.43 11.78
N ALA A 304 12.97 -9.81 12.20
CA ALA A 304 13.44 -11.20 12.12
C ALA A 304 12.49 -12.17 12.84
N GLY A 305 11.97 -13.16 12.12
CA GLY A 305 11.01 -14.15 12.64
C GLY A 305 9.58 -13.62 12.79
N GLY A 306 9.34 -12.38 12.38
CA GLY A 306 8.02 -11.76 12.27
C GLY A 306 7.52 -11.73 10.82
N GLY A 307 6.64 -10.77 10.55
CA GLY A 307 6.05 -10.51 9.24
C GLY A 307 6.57 -9.21 8.62
N SER A 308 6.41 -9.07 7.32
CA SER A 308 6.79 -7.88 6.56
C SER A 308 6.00 -7.74 5.27
N HIS A 309 6.08 -6.57 4.63
CA HIS A 309 5.35 -6.24 3.42
C HIS A 309 6.00 -5.10 2.64
N GLY A 310 5.33 -4.66 1.57
CA GLY A 310 5.65 -3.46 0.79
C GLY A 310 6.12 -3.75 -0.64
N SER A 311 6.45 -5.00 -0.98
CA SER A 311 6.92 -5.36 -2.32
C SER A 311 5.79 -5.51 -3.35
N LEU A 312 6.15 -5.77 -4.61
CA LEU A 312 5.18 -6.12 -5.66
C LEU A 312 4.62 -7.55 -5.52
N HIS A 313 5.22 -8.37 -4.66
CA HIS A 313 4.89 -9.78 -4.56
C HIS A 313 3.45 -9.99 -4.08
N VAL A 314 2.79 -11.05 -4.56
CA VAL A 314 1.38 -11.36 -4.30
C VAL A 314 1.08 -11.46 -2.80
N LEU A 315 2.01 -12.00 -2.02
CA LEU A 315 1.91 -12.11 -0.56
C LEU A 315 1.82 -10.76 0.17
N ASP A 316 2.30 -9.67 -0.44
CA ASP A 316 2.21 -8.32 0.14
C ASP A 316 1.01 -7.55 -0.44
N SER A 317 0.45 -8.04 -1.55
CA SER A 317 -0.39 -7.23 -2.44
C SER A 317 -1.87 -7.59 -2.41
N VAL A 318 -2.19 -8.83 -2.06
CA VAL A 318 -3.58 -9.33 -2.10
C VAL A 318 -4.25 -9.07 -0.76
N SER A 319 -5.16 -8.10 -0.70
CA SER A 319 -6.03 -7.87 0.47
C SER A 319 -7.46 -8.35 0.20
N PRO A 320 -8.23 -8.73 1.25
CA PRO A 320 -9.63 -9.10 1.09
C PRO A 320 -10.48 -7.87 0.76
N LEU A 321 -11.61 -8.09 0.09
CA LEU A 321 -12.71 -7.13 0.01
C LEU A 321 -14.02 -7.85 0.36
N TRP A 322 -14.63 -7.46 1.48
CA TRP A 322 -15.95 -7.92 1.88
C TRP A 322 -16.94 -6.76 1.81
N VAL A 323 -18.13 -7.05 1.27
CA VAL A 323 -19.21 -6.08 1.09
C VAL A 323 -20.51 -6.74 1.53
N ALA A 324 -21.19 -6.14 2.50
CA ALA A 324 -22.46 -6.64 3.03
C ALA A 324 -23.43 -5.47 3.24
N GLY A 325 -24.74 -5.71 3.04
CA GLY A 325 -25.75 -4.64 3.14
C GLY A 325 -25.74 -3.66 1.97
N ALA A 326 -25.06 -3.98 0.87
CA ALA A 326 -25.08 -3.18 -0.34
C ALA A 326 -26.44 -3.25 -1.07
N PRO A 327 -26.82 -2.22 -1.84
CA PRO A 327 -27.97 -2.27 -2.74
C PRO A 327 -27.92 -3.46 -3.69
N ALA A 328 -29.06 -4.07 -4.00
CA ALA A 328 -29.15 -5.29 -4.79
C ALA A 328 -28.62 -5.12 -6.23
N GLU A 329 -28.64 -3.90 -6.74
CA GLU A 329 -28.17 -3.55 -8.10
C GLU A 329 -26.65 -3.30 -8.16
N LEU A 330 -25.95 -3.28 -7.02
CA LEU A 330 -24.51 -3.02 -6.98
C LEU A 330 -23.72 -4.20 -7.55
N ALA A 331 -23.09 -3.99 -8.70
CA ALA A 331 -22.17 -4.95 -9.29
C ALA A 331 -20.76 -4.77 -8.73
N LEU A 332 -20.21 -5.84 -8.13
CA LEU A 332 -18.80 -5.89 -7.75
C LEU A 332 -17.92 -6.25 -8.96
N PRO A 333 -16.71 -5.66 -9.09
CA PRO A 333 -15.75 -6.12 -10.08
C PRO A 333 -15.41 -7.60 -9.86
N ALA A 334 -15.24 -8.35 -10.95
CA ALA A 334 -14.85 -9.76 -10.85
C ALA A 334 -13.45 -9.94 -10.23
N GLN A 335 -12.59 -8.94 -10.38
CA GLN A 335 -11.26 -8.86 -9.77
C GLN A 335 -11.13 -7.47 -9.13
N PRO A 336 -11.61 -7.29 -7.90
CA PRO A 336 -11.56 -6.00 -7.23
C PRO A 336 -10.11 -5.61 -6.92
N ARG A 337 -9.82 -4.32 -7.07
CA ARG A 337 -8.55 -3.68 -6.71
C ARG A 337 -8.80 -2.65 -5.61
N SER A 338 -7.76 -2.27 -4.89
CA SER A 338 -7.84 -1.21 -3.86
C SER A 338 -8.40 0.10 -4.43
N VAL A 339 -8.07 0.45 -5.68
CA VAL A 339 -8.60 1.64 -6.37
C VAL A 339 -10.10 1.58 -6.64
N ASP A 340 -10.73 0.39 -6.60
CA ASP A 340 -12.15 0.22 -6.84
C ASP A 340 -12.99 0.46 -5.57
N VAL A 341 -12.37 0.50 -4.38
CA VAL A 341 -13.07 0.67 -3.09
C VAL A 341 -13.75 2.04 -2.98
N ALA A 342 -13.08 3.12 -3.35
CA ALA A 342 -13.68 4.46 -3.28
C ALA A 342 -14.86 4.62 -4.27
N PRO A 343 -14.75 4.27 -5.57
CA PRO A 343 -15.89 4.25 -6.48
C PRO A 343 -17.03 3.33 -6.04
N LEU A 344 -16.71 2.19 -5.40
CA LEU A 344 -17.72 1.31 -4.82
C LEU A 344 -18.52 2.01 -3.72
N CYS A 345 -17.84 2.66 -2.77
CA CYS A 345 -18.49 3.41 -1.70
C CYS A 345 -19.35 4.57 -2.23
N LEU A 346 -18.88 5.31 -3.25
CA LEU A 346 -19.67 6.36 -3.89
C LEU A 346 -20.96 5.81 -4.50
N LYS A 347 -20.91 4.67 -5.20
CA LYS A 347 -22.08 4.01 -5.77
C LYS A 347 -23.07 3.55 -4.70
N VAL A 348 -22.58 2.99 -3.59
CA VAL A 348 -23.41 2.62 -2.43
C VAL A 348 -24.18 3.84 -1.89
N LEU A 349 -23.53 5.01 -1.86
CA LEU A 349 -24.12 6.27 -1.40
C LEU A 349 -25.01 6.95 -2.45
N GLY A 350 -25.16 6.37 -3.65
CA GLY A 350 -25.91 6.99 -4.75
C GLY A 350 -25.25 8.24 -5.33
N LEU A 351 -23.93 8.36 -5.19
CA LEU A 351 -23.15 9.50 -5.67
C LEU A 351 -22.50 9.18 -7.02
N GLU A 352 -22.48 10.18 -7.90
CA GLU A 352 -21.74 10.06 -9.15
C GLU A 352 -20.23 10.16 -8.89
N ASP A 353 -19.49 9.22 -9.46
CA ASP A 353 -18.04 9.32 -9.54
C ASP A 353 -17.73 10.40 -10.59
N GLU A 354 -17.39 11.61 -10.13
CA GLU A 354 -16.78 12.62 -10.99
C GLU A 354 -15.46 12.03 -11.49
N LYS A 355 -15.50 11.32 -12.63
CA LYS A 355 -14.32 10.81 -13.31
C LYS A 355 -13.28 11.92 -13.29
N ARG A 356 -12.23 11.75 -12.48
CA ARG A 356 -10.98 12.47 -12.68
C ARG A 356 -10.45 11.98 -14.02
N SER A 357 -10.83 12.67 -15.09
CA SER A 357 -10.08 12.67 -16.33
C SER A 357 -8.66 13.07 -15.94
N ILE A 358 -7.77 12.08 -15.88
CA ILE A 358 -6.33 12.31 -15.90
C ILE A 358 -6.08 12.87 -17.30
N ASN A 359 -6.28 14.18 -17.45
CA ASN A 359 -5.75 14.91 -18.58
C ASN A 359 -4.23 14.84 -18.39
N HIS A 360 -3.61 13.92 -19.11
CA HIS A 360 -2.19 13.99 -19.42
C HIS A 360 -1.99 15.21 -20.32
N GLU A 361 -1.72 16.36 -19.70
CA GLU A 361 -0.98 17.46 -20.35
C GLU A 361 0.47 17.42 -19.88
#